data_AF-A0A924HX68-F1
#
_entry.id   AF-A0A924HX68-F1
#
_cell.length_a   1.000
_cell.length_b   1.000
_cell.length_c   1.000
_cell.angle_alpha   90.00
_cell.angle_beta   90.00
_cell.angle_gamma   90.00
#
_symmetry.space_group_name_H-M   'P 1'
#
loop_
_entity.id
_entity.type
_entity.pdbx_description
1 polymer ?
#
loop_
_entity_poly.entity_id
_entity_poly.type
_entity_poly.pdbx_seq_one_letter_code
_entity_poly.pdbx_strand_id
1 'polypeptide(L)'
;MKRHYRSAWLGFALGLLLPLTVLAADPPPPPQNNPVWQKLRTGLFQERPISDNGNELIELVAPERAEDAAVVPVSIKTRVVQTPER
;
A
#
# COMPACT_ATOMS: atom_id res chain seq x y z
N MET A 1 -8.82 -41.74 56.10
CA MET A 1 -9.66 -40.66 55.53
C MET A 1 -8.82 -39.80 54.61
N LYS A 2 -8.95 -39.96 53.30
CA LYS A 2 -8.11 -39.30 52.27
C LYS A 2 -8.67 -37.91 51.98
N ARG A 3 -7.93 -36.85 52.31
CA ARG A 3 -8.30 -35.46 51.99
C ARG A 3 -8.09 -35.24 50.50
N HIS A 4 -9.18 -35.02 49.77
CA HIS A 4 -9.18 -34.74 48.33
C HIS A 4 -8.60 -33.34 48.07
N TYR A 5 -7.30 -33.28 47.80
CA TYR A 5 -6.57 -32.09 47.31
C TYR A 5 -6.22 -32.27 45.83
N ARG A 6 -7.22 -32.38 44.96
CA ARG A 6 -7.01 -32.38 43.50
C ARG A 6 -8.24 -31.72 42.89
N SER A 7 -8.04 -30.89 41.87
CA SER A 7 -9.08 -30.30 41.00
C SER A 7 -9.59 -28.90 41.37
N ALA A 8 -8.71 -27.89 41.41
CA ALA A 8 -9.13 -26.50 41.23
C ALA A 8 -8.11 -25.64 40.46
N TRP A 9 -7.24 -26.28 39.66
CA TRP A 9 -6.21 -25.61 38.85
C TRP A 9 -6.40 -25.88 37.35
N LEU A 10 -7.63 -26.13 36.90
CA LEU A 10 -7.93 -26.42 35.49
C LEU A 10 -8.94 -25.44 34.85
N GLY A 11 -9.18 -24.28 35.48
CA GLY A 11 -10.12 -23.27 34.98
C GLY A 11 -9.49 -22.02 34.38
N PHE A 12 -8.16 -21.84 34.44
CA PHE A 12 -7.53 -20.56 34.10
C PHE A 12 -6.74 -20.55 32.77
N ALA A 13 -6.63 -21.69 32.07
CA ALA A 13 -5.72 -21.81 30.92
C ALA A 13 -6.37 -21.67 29.53
N LEU A 14 -7.67 -21.36 29.41
CA LEU A 14 -8.38 -21.44 28.12
C LEU A 14 -8.71 -20.09 27.45
N GLY A 15 -8.30 -18.96 28.02
CA GLY A 15 -8.72 -17.63 27.54
C GLY A 15 -7.77 -16.89 26.59
N LEU A 16 -6.56 -17.40 26.32
CA LEU A 16 -5.46 -16.58 25.80
C LEU A 16 -4.93 -17.04 24.44
N LEU A 17 -5.84 -17.26 23.49
CA LEU A 17 -5.51 -17.56 22.10
C LEU A 17 -6.49 -16.82 21.17
N LEU A 18 -6.54 -15.49 21.30
CA LEU A 18 -7.06 -14.64 20.23
C LEU A 18 -5.96 -14.49 19.18
N PRO A 19 -6.13 -15.02 17.95
CA PRO A 19 -5.19 -14.72 16.88
C PRO A 19 -5.29 -13.21 16.61
N LEU A 20 -4.20 -12.49 16.84
CA LEU A 20 -4.01 -11.13 16.34
C LEU A 20 -3.94 -11.22 14.81
N THR A 21 -5.11 -11.21 14.16
CA THR A 21 -5.19 -11.06 12.71
C THR A 21 -4.83 -9.62 12.38
N VAL A 22 -3.59 -9.40 11.97
CA VAL A 22 -3.17 -8.13 11.37
C VAL A 22 -3.94 -7.98 10.05
N LEU A 23 -4.90 -7.06 10.01
CA LEU A 23 -5.58 -6.66 8.77
C LEU A 23 -4.57 -5.87 7.94
N ALA A 24 -3.97 -6.52 6.93
CA ALA A 24 -3.29 -5.82 5.86
C ALA A 24 -4.34 -5.01 5.07
N ALA A 25 -3.99 -3.79 4.67
CA ALA A 25 -4.84 -3.03 3.75
C ALA A 25 -4.93 -3.79 2.41
N ASP A 26 -6.13 -3.78 1.80
CA ASP A 26 -6.31 -4.33 0.46
C ASP A 26 -5.37 -3.61 -0.52
N PRO A 27 -4.72 -4.34 -1.44
CA PRO A 27 -3.90 -3.71 -2.46
C PRO A 27 -4.77 -2.78 -3.31
N PRO A 28 -4.24 -1.63 -3.76
CA PRO A 28 -5.00 -0.72 -4.61
C PRO A 28 -5.45 -1.44 -5.89
N PRO A 29 -6.66 -1.14 -6.40
CA PRO A 29 -7.12 -1.72 -7.64
C PRO A 29 -6.17 -1.36 -8.78
N PRO A 30 -6.00 -2.25 -9.77
CA PRO A 30 -5.13 -1.97 -10.89
C PRO A 30 -5.67 -0.74 -11.65
N PRO A 31 -4.81 0.11 -12.24
CA PRO A 31 -5.21 1.45 -12.70
C PRO A 31 -6.41 1.46 -13.64
N GLN A 32 -6.54 0.42 -14.49
CA GLN A 32 -7.63 0.26 -15.46
C GLN A 32 -9.00 0.19 -14.77
N ASN A 33 -9.05 -0.30 -13.52
CA ASN A 33 -10.26 -0.46 -12.73
C ASN A 33 -10.47 0.67 -11.71
N ASN A 34 -9.55 1.63 -11.62
CA ASN A 34 -9.66 2.75 -10.69
C ASN A 34 -10.47 3.91 -11.31
N PRO A 35 -11.70 4.19 -10.85
CA PRO A 35 -12.58 5.19 -11.46
C PRO A 35 -12.05 6.62 -11.34
N VAL A 36 -11.25 6.92 -10.30
CA VAL A 36 -10.61 8.23 -10.15
C VAL A 36 -9.49 8.39 -11.18
N TRP A 37 -8.66 7.35 -11.36
CA TRP A 37 -7.62 7.35 -12.39
C TRP A 37 -8.21 7.53 -13.80
N GLN A 38 -9.29 6.82 -14.14
CA GLN A 38 -9.91 6.96 -15.46
C GLN A 38 -10.36 8.41 -15.73
N LYS A 39 -10.94 9.10 -14.74
CA LYS A 39 -11.32 10.51 -14.87
C LYS A 39 -10.11 11.41 -15.11
N LEU A 40 -9.03 11.23 -14.35
CA LEU A 40 -7.80 12.00 -14.50
C LEU A 40 -7.13 11.74 -15.86
N ARG A 41 -7.06 10.48 -16.28
CA ARG A 41 -6.49 10.07 -17.57
C ARG A 41 -7.20 10.80 -18.72
N THR A 42 -8.52 10.74 -18.77
CA THR A 42 -9.31 11.41 -19.80
C THR A 42 -9.20 12.93 -19.70
N GLY A 43 -9.21 13.50 -18.49
CA GLY A 43 -9.09 14.95 -18.31
C GLY A 43 -7.75 15.55 -18.74
N LEU A 44 -6.65 14.82 -18.53
CA LEU A 44 -5.29 15.30 -18.83
C LEU A 44 -4.82 14.92 -20.23
N PHE A 45 -5.22 13.76 -20.74
CA PHE A 45 -4.68 13.19 -21.99
C PHE A 45 -5.75 12.98 -23.07
N GLN A 46 -7.03 13.14 -22.76
CA GLN A 46 -8.15 12.88 -23.68
C GLN A 46 -8.03 11.48 -24.31
N GLU A 47 -8.07 11.39 -25.64
CA GLU A 47 -7.93 10.15 -26.40
C GLU A 47 -6.47 9.87 -26.82
N ARG A 48 -5.50 10.65 -26.35
CA ARG A 48 -4.09 10.44 -26.71
C ARG A 48 -3.63 9.06 -26.23
N PRO A 49 -3.03 8.24 -27.11
CA PRO A 49 -2.44 6.97 -26.70
C PRO A 49 -1.37 7.20 -25.61
N ILE A 50 -1.44 6.41 -24.54
CA ILE A 50 -0.45 6.42 -23.46
C ILE A 50 0.29 5.09 -23.51
N SER A 51 1.62 5.14 -23.61
CA SER A 51 2.47 3.95 -23.47
C SER A 51 2.53 3.52 -22.01
N ASP A 52 2.37 2.23 -21.74
CA ASP A 52 2.53 1.67 -20.39
C ASP A 52 4.02 1.52 -20.00
N ASN A 53 4.96 1.67 -20.94
CA ASN A 53 6.41 1.63 -20.68
C ASN A 53 6.98 3.03 -20.39
N GLY A 54 6.56 3.62 -19.26
CA GLY A 54 7.01 4.96 -18.83
C GLY A 54 8.41 5.00 -18.20
N ASN A 55 8.93 3.85 -17.76
CA ASN A 55 10.16 3.75 -16.96
C ASN A 55 11.42 4.19 -17.71
N GLU A 56 11.40 4.15 -19.04
CA GLU A 56 12.48 4.64 -19.90
C GLU A 56 12.55 6.17 -19.94
N LEU A 57 11.45 6.87 -19.64
CA LEU A 57 11.36 8.33 -19.75
C LEU A 57 11.40 9.02 -18.40
N ILE A 58 10.70 8.46 -17.40
CA ILE A 58 10.54 9.06 -16.08
C ILE A 58 10.85 8.02 -15.00
N GLU A 59 11.52 8.46 -13.94
CA GLU A 59 11.76 7.68 -12.74
C GLU A 59 11.17 8.41 -11.53
N LEU A 60 10.33 7.69 -10.77
CA LEU A 60 9.78 8.16 -9.51
C LEU A 60 10.55 7.49 -8.37
N VAL A 61 11.26 8.29 -7.58
CA VAL A 61 12.01 7.80 -6.42
C VAL A 61 11.25 8.21 -5.16
N ALA A 62 10.88 7.22 -4.36
CA ALA A 62 10.22 7.38 -3.08
C ALA A 62 10.75 6.30 -2.12
N PRO A 63 10.66 6.51 -0.79
CA PRO A 63 10.99 5.45 0.15
C PRO A 63 10.02 4.28 0.02
N GLU A 64 10.51 3.05 0.24
CA GLU A 64 9.68 1.83 0.21
C GLU A 64 8.53 1.92 1.23
N ARG A 65 8.79 2.51 2.39
CA ARG A 65 7.81 2.83 3.41
C ARG A 65 8.01 4.26 3.89
N ALA A 66 6.94 5.05 3.89
CA ALA A 66 6.93 6.34 4.56
C ALA A 66 7.02 6.16 6.08
N GLU A 67 7.92 6.92 6.72
CA GLU A 67 7.99 7.01 8.20
C GLU A 67 6.78 7.77 8.75
N ASP A 68 6.40 8.87 8.09
CA ASP A 68 5.21 9.66 8.36
C ASP A 68 4.36 9.78 7.08
N ALA A 69 3.09 9.41 7.15
CA ALA A 69 2.17 9.51 6.01
C ALA A 69 1.76 10.96 5.69
N ALA A 70 1.96 11.90 6.63
CA ALA A 70 1.72 13.32 6.39
C ALA A 70 2.79 13.97 5.50
N VAL A 71 4.02 13.45 5.51
CA VAL A 71 5.15 13.98 4.73
C VAL A 71 5.95 12.84 4.13
N VAL A 72 5.91 12.71 2.82
CA VAL A 72 6.70 11.72 2.07
C VAL A 72 7.57 12.44 1.04
N PRO A 73 8.90 12.26 1.09
CA PRO A 73 9.76 12.79 0.06
C PRO A 73 9.58 11.98 -1.24
N VAL A 74 9.26 12.68 -2.33
CA VAL A 74 9.16 12.11 -3.68
C VAL A 74 10.05 12.92 -4.60
N SER A 75 10.90 12.23 -5.37
CA SER A 75 11.72 12.83 -6.42
C SER A 75 11.28 12.32 -7.79
N ILE A 76 11.18 13.24 -8.75
CA ILE A 76 10.86 12.92 -10.14
C ILE A 76 12.10 13.21 -10.98
N LYS A 77 12.59 12.20 -11.71
CA LYS A 77 13.69 12.36 -12.66
C LYS A 77 13.18 12.12 -14.07
N THR A 78 13.59 12.96 -15.00
CA THR A 78 13.29 12.80 -16.43
C THR A 78 14.57 12.48 -17.19
N ARG A 79 14.48 11.60 -18.18
CA ARG A 79 15.55 11.32 -19.14
C ARG A 79 15.42 12.13 -20.43
N VAL A 80 14.40 13.00 -20.50
CA VAL A 80 14.17 13.90 -21.64
C VAL A 80 14.93 15.19 -21.40
N VAL A 81 15.74 15.59 -22.39
CA VAL A 81 16.42 16.90 -22.40
C VAL A 81 15.36 17.98 -22.32
N GLN A 82 15.47 18.85 -21.32
CA GLN A 82 14.61 20.01 -21.15
C GLN A 82 15.18 21.14 -22.00
N THR A 83 14.43 21.61 -23.00
CA THR A 83 14.77 22.80 -23.79
C THR A 83 13.72 23.88 -23.55
N PRO A 84 14.01 25.16 -23.84
CA PRO A 84 13.00 26.22 -23.72
C PRO A 84 11.73 25.94 -24.55
N GLU A 85 11.87 25.19 -25.64
CA GLU A 85 10.78 24.78 -26.52
C GLU A 85 10.06 23.51 -26.02
N ARG A 86 10.65 22.74 -25.09
CA ARG A 86 10.09 21.47 -24.61
C ARG A 86 10.58 20.98 -23.25
#